data_AF-A0A537FIM6-F1
#
_entry.id   AF-A0A537FIM6-F1
#
_cell.length_a   1.000
_cell.length_b   1.000
_cell.length_c   1.000
_cell.angle_alpha   90.00
_cell.angle_beta   90.00
_cell.angle_gamma   90.00
#
_symmetry.space_group_name_H-M   'P 1'
#
loop_
_entity.id
_entity.type
_entity.pdbx_description
1 polymer ?
#
loop_
_entity_poly.entity_id
_entity_poly.type
_entity_poly.pdbx_seq_one_letter_code
_entity_poly.pdbx_strand_id
1 'polypeptide(L)'
;MPHDTLAGIADRERGWGIEGDTHNCLDQLEQYAAETWFRIGDRDFATHLLRTAFLQQGFNLSEVTEKIRTSLKVRVKVLPMTDHIVATRIKTPSGVMEFQEYFVKRKFEDPVEDVTYEGASLATPAPGVIPAIENADVIILCPSNPILSIGPILAIPGIRDSISKTRAKIVGVSPIVGGKAIKGPLDRIMENLGLEVSPFGVAQLYKGLMKGYVIDQLDRSTVPKITSLGMKVLATNTMMDSVEAKVKLAQETIKFAE
;
A
#
# COMPACT_ATOMS: atom_id res chain seq x y z
N MET A 1 5.24 -9.52 4.06
CA MET A 1 4.30 -9.40 2.93
C MET A 1 2.84 -9.51 3.40
N PRO A 2 1.81 -9.11 2.61
CA PRO A 2 0.41 -9.20 3.04
C PRO A 2 -0.03 -10.61 3.43
N HIS A 3 0.49 -11.64 2.76
CA HIS A 3 0.19 -13.03 3.08
C HIS A 3 0.72 -13.45 4.46
N ASP A 4 1.82 -12.87 4.98
CA ASP A 4 2.33 -13.20 6.32
C ASP A 4 1.39 -12.70 7.41
N THR A 5 0.88 -11.47 7.26
CA THR A 5 -0.10 -10.89 8.17
C THR A 5 -1.39 -11.70 8.17
N LEU A 6 -1.87 -12.09 6.98
CA LEU A 6 -3.10 -12.87 6.82
C LEU A 6 -2.95 -14.34 7.24
N ALA A 7 -1.73 -14.89 7.18
CA ALA A 7 -1.40 -16.22 7.67
C ALA A 7 -1.17 -16.24 9.20
N GLY A 8 -1.08 -15.07 9.83
CA GLY A 8 -0.86 -14.94 11.27
C GLY A 8 0.58 -15.23 11.70
N ILE A 9 1.56 -15.09 10.78
CA ILE A 9 2.99 -15.36 11.04
C ILE A 9 3.86 -14.10 11.04
N ALA A 10 3.28 -12.93 10.79
CA ALA A 10 4.02 -11.68 10.74
C ALA A 10 4.49 -11.23 12.14
N ASP A 11 5.70 -10.68 12.22
CA ASP A 11 6.24 -10.04 13.42
C ASP A 11 5.43 -8.77 13.75
N ARG A 12 4.70 -8.82 14.87
CA ARG A 12 3.81 -7.74 15.31
C ARG A 12 4.56 -6.60 15.98
N GLU A 13 5.71 -6.87 16.60
CA GLU A 13 6.50 -5.86 17.31
C GLU A 13 7.26 -4.98 16.32
N ARG A 14 7.95 -5.60 15.35
CA ARG A 14 8.63 -4.87 14.27
C ARG A 14 7.63 -4.28 13.26
N GLY A 15 6.48 -4.92 13.11
CA GLY A 15 5.43 -4.53 12.16
C GLY A 15 5.70 -4.96 10.72
N TRP A 16 6.77 -5.72 10.47
CA TRP A 16 7.14 -6.32 9.19
C TRP A 16 8.04 -7.55 9.43
N GLY A 17 8.15 -8.42 8.43
CA GLY A 17 8.89 -9.68 8.55
C GLY A 17 8.10 -10.80 9.24
N ILE A 18 8.74 -11.95 9.45
CA ILE A 18 8.15 -13.14 10.06
C ILE A 18 8.54 -13.21 11.55
N GLU A 19 7.59 -13.57 12.41
CA GLU A 19 7.82 -13.72 13.85
C GLU A 19 8.85 -14.83 14.13
N GLY A 20 9.86 -14.50 14.95
CA GLY A 20 10.94 -15.41 15.31
C GLY A 20 11.93 -15.70 14.18
N ASP A 21 11.98 -14.84 13.15
CA ASP A 21 12.92 -15.01 12.04
C ASP A 21 14.37 -14.64 12.43
N THR A 22 15.33 -15.36 11.86
CA THR A 22 16.78 -15.16 12.04
C THR A 22 17.38 -14.46 10.83
N HIS A 23 18.64 -14.04 10.88
CA HIS A 23 19.30 -13.35 9.76
C HIS A 23 20.66 -13.96 9.40
N ASN A 24 20.84 -15.24 9.70
CA ASN A 24 22.14 -15.90 9.60
C ASN A 24 22.68 -15.87 8.17
N CYS A 25 21.80 -15.97 7.17
CA CYS A 25 22.21 -15.88 5.76
C CYS A 25 22.79 -14.51 5.42
N LEU A 26 22.12 -13.42 5.84
CA LEU A 26 22.64 -12.07 5.62
C LEU A 26 23.88 -11.78 6.44
N ASP A 27 23.93 -12.22 7.70
CA ASP A 27 25.11 -12.04 8.55
C ASP A 27 26.33 -12.72 7.91
N GLN A 28 26.16 -13.87 7.25
CA GLN A 28 27.21 -14.54 6.49
C GLN A 28 27.57 -13.81 5.17
N LEU A 29 26.59 -13.23 4.48
CA LEU A 29 26.83 -12.43 3.27
C LEU A 29 27.63 -11.16 3.59
N GLU A 30 27.40 -10.56 4.75
CA GLU A 30 28.18 -9.43 5.24
C GLU A 30 29.65 -9.82 5.47
N GLN A 31 29.93 -11.02 5.97
CA GLN A 31 31.31 -11.54 6.07
C GLN A 31 31.99 -11.68 4.70
N TYR A 32 31.21 -11.84 3.63
CA TYR A 32 31.71 -11.87 2.25
C TYR A 32 31.72 -10.47 1.59
N ALA A 33 31.55 -9.40 2.38
CA ALA A 33 31.49 -8.01 1.92
C ALA A 33 30.37 -7.72 0.90
N ALA A 34 29.29 -8.50 0.92
CA ALA A 34 28.08 -8.19 0.15
C ALA A 34 27.29 -7.05 0.81
N GLU A 35 26.49 -6.34 0.01
CA GLU A 35 25.58 -5.33 0.54
C GLU A 35 24.38 -5.98 1.26
N THR A 36 24.22 -5.69 2.56
CA THR A 36 23.16 -6.27 3.41
C THR A 36 22.31 -5.20 4.10
N TRP A 37 22.33 -3.95 3.60
CA TRP A 37 21.58 -2.82 4.17
C TRP A 37 20.05 -3.05 4.18
N PHE A 38 19.54 -3.89 3.28
CA PHE A 38 18.16 -4.36 3.31
C PHE A 38 18.10 -5.73 4.01
N ARG A 39 17.74 -5.69 5.29
CA ARG A 39 17.66 -6.87 6.16
C ARG A 39 16.43 -7.73 5.81
N ILE A 40 16.66 -8.97 5.43
CA ILE A 40 15.68 -10.02 5.13
C ILE A 40 16.00 -11.19 6.05
N GLY A 41 14.98 -11.73 6.72
CA GLY A 41 15.16 -12.88 7.60
C GLY A 41 15.27 -14.20 6.82
N ASP A 42 15.79 -15.25 7.44
CA ASP A 42 16.07 -16.54 6.79
C ASP A 42 14.78 -17.22 6.29
N ARG A 43 13.68 -17.11 7.04
CA ARG A 43 12.35 -17.62 6.65
C ARG A 43 11.73 -16.76 5.55
N ASP A 44 11.86 -15.43 5.64
CA ASP A 44 11.41 -14.53 4.58
C ASP A 44 12.21 -14.76 3.27
N PHE A 45 13.50 -15.07 3.39
CA PHE A 45 14.35 -15.41 2.26
C PHE A 45 13.88 -16.68 1.53
N ALA A 46 13.30 -17.65 2.24
CA ALA A 46 12.70 -18.84 1.61
C ALA A 46 11.54 -18.48 0.65
N THR A 47 10.71 -17.50 1.01
CA THR A 47 9.67 -16.95 0.12
C THR A 47 10.30 -16.36 -1.14
N HIS A 48 11.39 -15.61 -1.01
CA HIS A 48 12.10 -15.01 -2.14
C HIS A 48 12.73 -16.05 -3.08
N LEU A 49 13.37 -17.08 -2.51
CA LEU A 49 13.95 -18.18 -3.28
C LEU A 49 12.88 -18.91 -4.09
N LEU A 50 11.79 -19.31 -3.44
CA LEU A 50 10.70 -20.03 -4.10
C LEU A 50 10.04 -19.18 -5.19
N ARG A 51 9.75 -17.91 -4.88
CA ARG A 51 9.19 -16.96 -5.86
C ARG A 51 10.09 -16.83 -7.08
N THR A 52 11.39 -16.64 -6.86
CA THR A 52 12.37 -16.47 -7.95
C THR A 52 12.47 -17.73 -8.81
N ALA A 53 12.50 -18.91 -8.19
CA ALA A 53 12.54 -20.19 -8.89
C ALA A 53 11.30 -20.39 -9.79
N PHE A 54 10.09 -20.06 -9.31
CA PHE A 54 8.89 -20.17 -10.13
C PHE A 54 8.86 -19.16 -11.28
N LEU A 55 9.26 -17.91 -11.04
CA LEU A 55 9.34 -16.91 -12.12
C LEU A 55 10.31 -17.37 -13.23
N GLN A 56 11.44 -17.96 -12.86
CA GLN A 56 12.40 -18.54 -13.81
C GLN A 56 11.85 -19.76 -14.59
N GLN A 57 10.88 -20.46 -14.02
CA GLN A 57 10.16 -21.56 -14.69
C GLN A 57 9.03 -21.07 -15.62
N GLY A 58 8.83 -19.75 -15.73
CA GLY A 58 7.83 -19.15 -16.61
C GLY A 58 6.47 -18.91 -15.98
N PHE A 59 6.31 -19.14 -14.67
CA PHE A 59 5.11 -18.68 -13.96
C PHE A 59 5.11 -17.15 -13.87
N ASN A 60 3.93 -16.55 -13.90
CA ASN A 60 3.77 -15.12 -13.64
C ASN A 60 3.60 -14.83 -12.13
N LEU A 61 3.70 -13.56 -11.72
CA LEU A 61 3.66 -13.17 -10.31
C LEU A 61 2.32 -13.54 -9.64
N SER A 62 1.20 -13.43 -10.35
CA SER A 62 -0.13 -13.75 -9.84
C SER A 62 -0.28 -15.25 -9.55
N GLU A 63 0.23 -16.12 -10.41
CA GLU A 63 0.27 -17.58 -10.18
C GLU A 63 1.15 -17.93 -8.98
N VAL A 64 2.33 -17.31 -8.87
CA VAL A 64 3.24 -17.53 -7.75
C VAL A 64 2.61 -17.05 -6.44
N THR A 65 1.93 -15.90 -6.47
CA THR A 65 1.21 -15.36 -5.31
C THR A 65 0.10 -16.31 -4.86
N GLU A 66 -0.68 -16.88 -5.79
CA GLU A 66 -1.74 -17.84 -5.46
C GLU A 66 -1.18 -19.13 -4.85
N LYS A 67 -0.04 -19.62 -5.36
CA LYS A 67 0.64 -20.79 -4.78
C LYS A 67 1.06 -20.52 -3.34
N ILE A 68 1.77 -19.42 -3.08
CA ILE A 68 2.25 -19.06 -1.74
C ILE A 68 1.07 -18.86 -0.77
N ARG A 69 0.05 -18.10 -1.19
CA ARG A 69 -1.18 -17.87 -0.42
C ARG A 69 -1.84 -19.18 0.00
N THR A 70 -1.97 -20.13 -0.94
CA THR A 70 -2.59 -21.44 -0.70
C THR A 70 -1.76 -22.29 0.26
N SER A 71 -0.43 -22.33 0.09
CA SER A 71 0.47 -23.04 1.00
C SER A 71 0.39 -22.50 2.43
N LEU A 72 0.20 -21.20 2.59
CA LEU A 72 0.01 -20.54 3.88
C LEU A 72 -1.44 -20.61 4.41
N LYS A 73 -2.35 -21.30 3.69
CA LYS A 73 -3.77 -21.43 4.05
C LYS A 73 -4.50 -20.09 4.20
N VAL A 74 -4.01 -19.05 3.52
CA VAL A 74 -4.65 -17.73 3.52
C VAL A 74 -5.91 -17.81 2.66
N ARG A 75 -7.09 -17.59 3.26
CA ARG A 75 -8.39 -17.74 2.56
C ARG A 75 -8.73 -16.56 1.64
N VAL A 76 -8.31 -15.35 1.99
CA VAL A 76 -8.55 -14.12 1.21
C VAL A 76 -7.71 -14.17 -0.06
N LYS A 77 -8.29 -13.81 -1.22
CA LYS A 77 -7.54 -13.69 -2.48
C LYS A 77 -6.55 -12.54 -2.38
N VAL A 78 -5.31 -12.76 -2.79
CA VAL A 78 -4.26 -11.74 -2.83
C VAL A 78 -3.82 -11.63 -4.28
N LEU A 79 -4.12 -10.50 -4.91
CA LEU A 79 -3.78 -10.24 -6.31
C LEU A 79 -2.68 -9.18 -6.36
N PRO A 80 -1.55 -9.42 -7.06
CA PRO A 80 -0.65 -8.33 -7.40
C PRO A 80 -1.36 -7.34 -8.33
N MET A 81 -0.98 -6.06 -8.32
CA MET A 81 -1.60 -5.07 -9.21
C MET A 81 -1.33 -5.36 -10.70
N THR A 82 -0.17 -5.94 -11.00
CA THR A 82 0.29 -6.35 -12.33
C THR A 82 1.27 -7.51 -12.21
N ASP A 83 1.40 -8.30 -13.28
CA ASP A 83 2.50 -9.26 -13.45
C ASP A 83 3.75 -8.64 -14.08
N HIS A 84 3.66 -7.39 -14.55
CA HIS A 84 4.79 -6.65 -15.12
C HIS A 84 5.67 -6.05 -14.03
N ILE A 85 6.90 -5.69 -14.39
CA ILE A 85 7.80 -4.96 -13.50
C ILE A 85 7.36 -3.50 -13.47
N VAL A 86 7.04 -3.01 -12.27
CA VAL A 86 6.76 -1.59 -12.01
C VAL A 86 7.56 -1.18 -10.77
N ALA A 87 8.36 -0.13 -10.92
CA ALA A 87 9.25 0.36 -9.86
C ALA A 87 8.91 1.79 -9.47
N THR A 88 8.74 2.04 -8.17
CA THR A 88 8.59 3.39 -7.63
C THR A 88 9.96 4.05 -7.54
N ARG A 89 10.13 5.17 -8.25
CA ARG A 89 11.35 5.98 -8.28
C ARG A 89 11.13 7.27 -7.50
N ILE A 90 12.11 7.63 -6.69
CA ILE A 90 12.09 8.86 -5.89
C ILE A 90 13.15 9.81 -6.45
N LYS A 91 12.72 11.00 -6.85
CA LYS A 91 13.62 12.08 -7.25
C LYS A 91 13.94 12.94 -6.02
N THR A 92 15.23 13.16 -5.80
CA THR A 92 15.78 14.00 -4.72
C THR A 92 16.81 14.96 -5.30
N PRO A 93 17.29 15.96 -4.54
CA PRO A 93 18.41 16.80 -4.97
C PRO A 93 19.70 16.02 -5.28
N SER A 94 19.86 14.82 -4.72
CA SER A 94 21.01 13.94 -4.95
C SER A 94 20.86 13.06 -6.21
N GLY A 95 19.72 13.12 -6.89
CA GLY A 95 19.39 12.28 -8.04
C GLY A 95 18.16 11.39 -7.83
N VAL A 96 17.91 10.54 -8.82
CA VAL A 96 16.80 9.56 -8.82
C VAL A 96 17.27 8.24 -8.23
N MET A 97 16.49 7.66 -7.32
CA MET A 97 16.82 6.39 -6.64
C MET A 97 15.62 5.45 -6.52
N GLU A 98 15.90 4.18 -6.21
CA GLU A 98 14.89 3.18 -5.85
C GLU A 98 14.16 3.56 -4.55
N PHE A 99 12.87 3.25 -4.46
CA PHE A 99 12.08 3.51 -3.26
C PHE A 99 12.68 2.86 -1.99
N GLN A 100 13.20 1.63 -2.08
CA GLN A 100 13.76 0.95 -0.90
C GLN A 100 15.08 1.59 -0.43
N GLU A 101 15.87 2.15 -1.35
CA GLU A 101 17.06 2.90 -0.98
C GLU A 101 16.67 4.17 -0.22
N TYR A 102 15.73 4.96 -0.76
CA TYR A 102 15.19 6.14 -0.08
C TYR A 102 14.61 5.79 1.30
N PHE A 103 13.75 4.76 1.36
CA PHE A 103 12.97 4.47 2.55
C PHE A 103 13.77 3.77 3.66
N VAL A 104 14.60 2.79 3.30
CA VAL A 104 15.33 1.96 4.28
C VAL A 104 16.74 2.48 4.49
N LYS A 105 17.54 2.58 3.42
CA LYS A 105 18.96 2.96 3.52
C LYS A 105 19.12 4.41 3.97
N ARG A 106 18.32 5.32 3.40
CA ARG A 106 18.37 6.76 3.66
C ARG A 106 17.31 7.23 4.66
N LYS A 107 16.54 6.30 5.22
CA LYS A 107 15.52 6.55 6.26
C LYS A 107 14.57 7.70 5.93
N PHE A 108 14.23 7.85 4.64
CA PHE A 108 13.33 8.87 4.11
C PHE A 108 13.67 10.30 4.59
N GLU A 109 14.96 10.60 4.78
CA GLU A 109 15.45 11.91 5.25
C GLU A 109 15.62 12.92 4.11
N ASP A 110 15.83 12.46 2.88
CA ASP A 110 16.00 13.37 1.74
C ASP A 110 14.69 14.05 1.35
N PRO A 111 14.74 15.35 1.00
CA PRO A 111 13.60 16.01 0.38
C PRO A 111 13.19 15.33 -0.93
N VAL A 112 11.89 15.10 -1.10
CA VAL A 112 11.32 14.50 -2.32
C VAL A 112 10.89 15.59 -3.29
N GLU A 113 11.49 15.61 -4.48
CA GLU A 113 11.13 16.54 -5.56
C GLU A 113 10.06 16.00 -6.48
N ASP A 114 10.04 14.67 -6.68
CA ASP A 114 9.07 13.99 -7.56
C ASP A 114 9.01 12.48 -7.23
N VAL A 115 7.89 11.84 -7.57
CA VAL A 115 7.68 10.40 -7.46
C VAL A 115 7.13 9.88 -8.77
N THR A 116 7.84 8.94 -9.40
CA THR A 116 7.41 8.32 -10.66
C THR A 116 7.29 6.81 -10.53
N TYR A 117 6.47 6.21 -11.40
CA TYR A 117 6.22 4.76 -11.43
C TYR A 117 6.73 4.21 -12.76
N GLU A 118 8.00 3.84 -12.79
CA GLU A 118 8.67 3.32 -13.97
C GLU A 118 8.04 1.99 -14.41
N GLY A 119 7.71 1.87 -15.69
CA GLY A 119 7.04 0.70 -16.26
C GLY A 119 5.52 0.69 -16.12
N ALA A 120 4.93 1.54 -15.27
CA ALA A 120 3.48 1.53 -15.01
C ALA A 120 2.63 1.77 -16.26
N SER A 121 3.03 2.71 -17.13
CA SER A 121 2.28 3.04 -18.36
C SER A 121 2.27 1.93 -19.41
N LEU A 122 3.20 0.98 -19.32
CA LEU A 122 3.30 -0.18 -20.22
C LEU A 122 2.73 -1.45 -19.60
N ALA A 123 2.49 -1.44 -18.28
CA ALA A 123 1.96 -2.57 -17.56
C ALA A 123 0.45 -2.73 -17.79
N THR A 124 -0.03 -3.96 -17.62
CA THR A 124 -1.46 -4.28 -17.61
C THR A 124 -1.89 -4.85 -16.27
N PRO A 125 -3.16 -4.72 -15.87
CA PRO A 125 -3.65 -5.29 -14.62
C PRO A 125 -3.44 -6.81 -14.58
N ALA A 126 -3.04 -7.36 -13.43
CA ALA A 126 -2.84 -8.81 -13.30
C ALA A 126 -4.18 -9.58 -13.49
N PRO A 127 -4.13 -10.86 -13.88
CA PRO A 127 -5.31 -11.70 -13.96
C PRO A 127 -6.18 -11.62 -12.70
N GLY A 128 -7.48 -11.38 -12.90
CA GLY A 128 -8.46 -11.28 -11.82
C GLY A 128 -8.61 -9.90 -11.18
N VAL A 129 -7.70 -8.93 -11.42
CA VAL A 129 -7.80 -7.58 -10.84
C VAL A 129 -9.05 -6.85 -11.34
N ILE A 130 -9.23 -6.76 -12.66
CA ILE A 130 -10.38 -6.06 -13.27
C ILE A 130 -11.71 -6.75 -12.91
N PRO A 131 -11.85 -8.09 -13.04
CA PRO A 131 -13.04 -8.78 -12.55
C PRO A 131 -13.32 -8.55 -11.06
N ALA A 132 -12.30 -8.46 -10.20
CA ALA A 132 -12.50 -8.19 -8.79
C ALA A 132 -13.07 -6.78 -8.54
N ILE A 133 -12.63 -5.78 -9.31
CA ILE A 133 -13.13 -4.40 -9.24
C ILE A 133 -14.57 -4.32 -9.77
N GLU A 134 -14.86 -4.96 -10.90
CA GLU A 134 -16.17 -4.90 -11.56
C GLU A 134 -17.28 -5.61 -10.78
N ASN A 135 -16.93 -6.72 -10.10
CA ASN A 135 -17.89 -7.53 -9.34
C ASN A 135 -17.94 -7.18 -7.85
N ALA A 136 -17.20 -6.17 -7.40
CA ALA A 136 -17.23 -5.75 -6.01
C ALA A 136 -18.54 -5.01 -5.68
N ASP A 137 -19.10 -5.28 -4.50
CA ASP A 137 -20.16 -4.44 -3.92
C ASP A 137 -19.58 -3.13 -3.37
N VAL A 138 -18.40 -3.23 -2.75
CA VAL A 138 -17.68 -2.12 -2.11
C VAL A 138 -16.19 -2.21 -2.43
N ILE A 139 -15.58 -1.07 -2.74
CA ILE A 139 -14.13 -0.90 -2.90
C ILE A 139 -13.64 0.03 -1.79
N ILE A 140 -12.71 -0.46 -0.99
CA ILE A 140 -12.11 0.30 0.10
C ILE A 140 -10.67 0.67 -0.26
N LEU A 141 -10.38 1.97 -0.36
CA LEU A 141 -9.02 2.47 -0.38
C LEU A 141 -8.53 2.55 1.07
N CYS A 142 -7.78 1.54 1.50
CA CYS A 142 -7.22 1.45 2.85
C CYS A 142 -6.36 2.68 3.20
N PRO A 143 -6.15 2.99 4.50
CA PRO A 143 -5.39 4.14 4.97
C PRO A 143 -3.87 3.94 4.80
N SER A 144 -3.45 3.73 3.55
CA SER A 144 -2.06 3.60 3.11
C SER A 144 -1.59 4.90 2.47
N ASN A 145 -0.29 4.99 2.19
CA ASN A 145 0.28 6.16 1.52
C ASN A 145 -0.33 6.34 0.10
N PRO A 146 -1.03 7.45 -0.21
CA PRO A 146 -1.67 7.67 -1.49
C PRO A 146 -0.68 7.77 -2.66
N ILE A 147 0.57 8.16 -2.38
CA ILE A 147 1.62 8.38 -3.39
C ILE A 147 2.50 7.13 -3.53
N LEU A 148 2.90 6.50 -2.42
CA LEU A 148 3.85 5.38 -2.45
C LEU A 148 3.20 4.00 -2.47
N SER A 149 1.94 3.88 -2.02
CA SER A 149 1.25 2.58 -1.90
C SER A 149 0.07 2.46 -2.86
N ILE A 150 -0.85 3.42 -2.85
CA ILE A 150 -2.03 3.38 -3.73
C ILE A 150 -1.72 3.94 -5.12
N GLY A 151 -0.87 4.96 -5.19
CA GLY A 151 -0.45 5.61 -6.43
C GLY A 151 0.05 4.65 -7.51
N PRO A 152 1.02 3.75 -7.24
CA PRO A 152 1.50 2.77 -8.22
C PRO A 152 0.39 1.86 -8.75
N ILE A 153 -0.58 1.50 -7.91
CA ILE A 153 -1.73 0.66 -8.30
C ILE A 153 -2.62 1.42 -9.28
N LEU A 154 -2.95 2.67 -8.97
CA LEU A 154 -3.78 3.51 -9.84
C LEU A 154 -3.08 3.97 -11.12
N ALA A 155 -1.75 3.92 -11.15
CA ALA A 155 -0.95 4.27 -12.32
C ALA A 155 -0.98 3.21 -13.42
N ILE A 156 -1.41 1.97 -13.12
CA ILE A 156 -1.56 0.91 -14.12
C ILE A 156 -2.79 1.21 -15.00
N PRO A 157 -2.62 1.33 -16.34
CA PRO A 157 -3.72 1.52 -17.26
C PRO A 157 -4.84 0.49 -17.05
N GLY A 158 -6.09 0.95 -17.08
CA GLY A 158 -7.28 0.12 -16.87
C GLY A 158 -7.73 0.02 -15.41
N ILE A 159 -6.85 0.09 -14.40
CA ILE A 159 -7.28 -0.02 -12.99
C ILE A 159 -8.15 1.17 -12.59
N ARG A 160 -7.66 2.41 -12.78
CA ARG A 160 -8.41 3.63 -12.44
C ARG A 160 -9.72 3.72 -13.23
N ASP A 161 -9.69 3.34 -14.51
CA ASP A 161 -10.85 3.35 -15.38
C ASP A 161 -11.92 2.37 -14.92
N SER A 162 -11.53 1.14 -14.58
CA SER A 162 -12.47 0.13 -14.06
C SER A 162 -13.05 0.56 -12.71
N ILE A 163 -12.26 1.17 -11.82
CA ILE A 163 -12.77 1.75 -10.57
C ILE A 163 -13.77 2.88 -10.87
N SER A 164 -13.54 3.71 -11.89
CA SER A 164 -14.47 4.80 -12.22
C SER A 164 -15.79 4.33 -12.85
N LYS A 165 -15.80 3.16 -13.49
CA LYS A 165 -16.95 2.60 -14.24
C LYS A 165 -17.73 1.55 -13.45
N THR A 166 -17.16 0.99 -12.39
CA THR A 166 -17.81 -0.01 -11.54
C THR A 166 -19.05 0.58 -10.86
N ARG A 167 -20.00 -0.29 -10.52
CA ARG A 167 -21.18 0.06 -9.70
C ARG A 167 -20.87 0.01 -8.20
N ALA A 168 -19.69 -0.51 -7.83
CA ALA A 168 -19.27 -0.63 -6.45
C ALA A 168 -19.28 0.74 -5.73
N LYS A 169 -19.54 0.70 -4.44
CA LYS A 169 -19.40 1.87 -3.56
C LYS A 169 -17.93 2.06 -3.24
N ILE A 170 -17.36 3.22 -3.58
CA ILE A 170 -15.93 3.48 -3.40
C ILE A 170 -15.73 4.41 -2.21
N VAL A 171 -15.07 3.88 -1.17
CA VAL A 171 -14.82 4.58 0.09
C VAL A 171 -13.32 4.57 0.37
N GLY A 172 -12.73 5.74 0.62
CA GLY A 172 -11.36 5.83 1.13
C GLY A 172 -11.33 6.03 2.64
N VAL A 173 -10.24 5.59 3.28
CA VAL A 173 -9.94 5.92 4.69
C VAL A 173 -8.68 6.78 4.73
N SER A 174 -8.72 7.90 5.45
CA SER A 174 -7.57 8.81 5.56
C SER A 174 -6.37 8.13 6.25
N PRO A 175 -5.16 8.22 5.67
CA PRO A 175 -3.91 7.85 6.34
C PRO A 175 -3.34 8.99 7.21
N ILE A 176 -3.94 10.18 7.18
CA ILE A 176 -3.56 11.35 7.97
C ILE A 176 -4.58 11.54 9.10
N VAL A 177 -4.05 11.78 10.30
CA VAL A 177 -4.80 12.07 11.52
C VAL A 177 -4.20 13.30 12.19
N GLY A 178 -4.99 14.35 12.42
CA GLY A 178 -4.55 15.55 13.13
C GLY A 178 -3.37 16.27 12.45
N GLY A 179 -3.33 16.25 11.11
CA GLY A 179 -2.26 16.85 10.31
C GLY A 179 -0.94 16.05 10.28
N LYS A 180 -0.94 14.78 10.70
CA LYS A 180 0.23 13.90 10.62
C LYS A 180 -0.10 12.55 10.01
N ALA A 181 0.86 11.94 9.32
CA ALA A 181 0.76 10.56 8.90
C ALA A 181 0.87 9.61 10.11
N ILE A 182 0.05 8.57 10.17
CA ILE A 182 0.14 7.57 11.27
C ILE A 182 1.46 6.80 11.20
N LYS A 183 1.90 6.45 9.98
CA LYS A 183 3.14 5.71 9.71
C LYS A 183 3.78 6.17 8.40
N GLY A 184 5.11 6.13 8.38
CA GLY A 184 5.90 6.43 7.19
C GLY A 184 5.92 7.92 6.82
N PRO A 185 6.55 8.27 5.68
CA PRO A 185 6.93 9.65 5.35
C PRO A 185 5.85 10.44 4.60
N LEU A 186 4.57 10.07 4.70
CA LEU A 186 3.53 10.67 3.85
C LEU A 186 3.42 12.18 4.06
N ASP A 187 3.40 12.63 5.31
CA ASP A 187 3.34 14.04 5.68
C ASP A 187 4.50 14.83 5.06
N ARG A 188 5.74 14.34 5.20
CA ARG A 188 6.93 14.97 4.62
C ARG A 188 6.89 15.00 3.09
N ILE A 189 6.50 13.89 2.46
CA ILE A 189 6.40 13.80 1.00
C ILE A 189 5.35 14.78 0.49
N MET A 190 4.19 14.85 1.14
CA MET A 190 3.15 15.81 0.76
C MET A 190 3.66 17.25 0.90
N GLU A 191 4.31 17.59 2.02
CA GLU A 191 4.90 18.91 2.22
C GLU A 191 5.94 19.25 1.15
N ASN A 192 6.87 18.33 0.83
CA ASN A 192 7.89 18.54 -0.19
C ASN A 192 7.30 18.75 -1.59
N LEU A 193 6.20 18.05 -1.90
CA LEU A 193 5.48 18.18 -3.17
C LEU A 193 4.47 19.36 -3.19
N GLY A 194 4.46 20.20 -2.13
CA GLY A 194 3.57 21.36 -2.04
C GLY A 194 2.09 21.01 -1.85
N LEU A 195 1.80 19.80 -1.34
CA LEU A 195 0.46 19.31 -1.04
C LEU A 195 0.08 19.61 0.42
N GLU A 196 -1.21 19.88 0.66
CA GLU A 196 -1.72 20.11 2.02
C GLU A 196 -1.65 18.83 2.86
N VAL A 197 -0.93 18.84 3.98
CA VAL A 197 -0.85 17.70 4.92
C VAL A 197 -2.12 17.63 5.78
N SER A 198 -3.20 17.14 5.18
CA SER A 198 -4.49 16.97 5.84
C SER A 198 -5.32 15.88 5.15
N PRO A 199 -6.38 15.36 5.79
CA PRO A 199 -7.33 14.50 5.10
C PRO A 199 -7.93 15.15 3.86
N PHE A 200 -8.08 16.49 3.84
CA PHE A 200 -8.53 17.21 2.66
C PHE A 200 -7.50 17.16 1.52
N GLY A 201 -6.22 17.36 1.79
CA GLY A 201 -5.17 17.24 0.77
C GLY A 201 -5.08 15.82 0.19
N VAL A 202 -5.25 14.79 1.02
CA VAL A 202 -5.35 13.40 0.52
C VAL A 202 -6.61 13.20 -0.31
N ALA A 203 -7.76 13.73 0.12
CA ALA A 203 -9.01 13.63 -0.64
C ALA A 203 -8.90 14.29 -2.04
N GLN A 204 -8.09 15.35 -2.19
CA GLN A 204 -7.84 15.96 -3.49
C GLN A 204 -7.14 15.00 -4.47
N LEU A 205 -6.20 14.16 -4.00
CA LEU A 205 -5.51 13.17 -4.85
C LEU A 205 -6.47 12.13 -5.43
N TYR A 206 -7.57 11.86 -4.71
CA TYR A 206 -8.61 10.92 -5.09
C TYR A 206 -9.87 11.60 -5.66
N LYS A 207 -9.82 12.89 -5.98
CA LYS A 207 -10.96 13.63 -6.51
C LYS A 207 -11.50 12.93 -7.77
N GLY A 208 -12.81 12.68 -7.77
CA GLY A 208 -13.51 12.00 -8.86
C GLY A 208 -13.41 10.47 -8.84
N LEU A 209 -12.54 9.88 -8.02
CA LEU A 209 -12.39 8.43 -7.90
C LEU A 209 -13.33 7.82 -6.85
N MET A 210 -13.46 8.47 -5.69
CA MET A 210 -14.27 7.99 -4.57
C MET A 210 -15.40 8.94 -4.22
N LYS A 211 -16.47 8.40 -3.60
CA LYS A 211 -17.65 9.17 -3.17
C LYS A 211 -17.86 9.15 -1.66
N GLY A 212 -17.32 8.16 -0.96
CA GLY A 212 -17.22 8.13 0.49
C GLY A 212 -15.79 8.37 0.94
N TYR A 213 -15.62 9.08 2.04
CA TYR A 213 -14.33 9.25 2.69
C TYR A 213 -14.45 9.20 4.21
N VAL A 214 -13.68 8.32 4.84
CA VAL A 214 -13.62 8.15 6.29
C VAL A 214 -12.40 8.89 6.81
N ILE A 215 -12.60 9.78 7.78
CA ILE A 215 -11.55 10.56 8.43
C ILE A 215 -11.60 10.35 9.94
N ASP A 216 -10.52 10.72 10.62
CA ASP A 216 -10.51 10.68 12.07
C ASP A 216 -11.44 11.74 12.67
N GLN A 217 -12.01 11.44 13.84
CA GLN A 217 -12.80 12.38 14.61
C GLN A 217 -12.04 13.68 14.95
N LEU A 218 -10.72 13.61 15.10
CA LEU A 218 -9.85 14.78 15.32
C LEU A 218 -9.88 15.76 14.14
N ASP A 219 -10.10 15.26 12.92
CA ASP A 219 -10.12 16.05 11.70
C ASP A 219 -11.53 16.45 11.26
N ARG A 220 -12.54 16.32 12.14
CA ARG A 220 -13.95 16.66 11.83
C ARG A 220 -14.13 18.07 11.28
N SER A 221 -13.26 19.03 11.63
CA SER A 221 -13.27 20.39 11.09
C SER A 221 -13.02 20.45 9.56
N THR A 222 -12.40 19.42 8.97
CA THR A 222 -12.13 19.33 7.52
C THR A 222 -13.33 18.86 6.70
N VAL A 223 -14.39 18.34 7.34
CA VAL A 223 -15.58 17.78 6.67
C VAL A 223 -16.17 18.74 5.62
N PRO A 224 -16.45 20.04 5.91
CA PRO A 224 -17.05 20.92 4.92
C PRO A 224 -16.18 21.10 3.66
N LYS A 225 -14.85 21.17 3.83
CA LYS A 225 -13.92 21.27 2.70
C LYS A 225 -13.96 20.01 1.84
N ILE A 226 -13.93 18.83 2.46
CA ILE A 226 -13.98 17.55 1.73
C ILE A 226 -15.34 17.37 1.03
N THR A 227 -16.44 17.75 1.68
CA THR A 227 -17.77 17.71 1.06
C THR A 227 -17.87 18.61 -0.17
N SER A 228 -17.17 19.76 -0.19
CA SER A 228 -17.08 20.61 -1.40
C SER A 228 -16.40 19.93 -2.60
N LEU A 229 -15.63 18.85 -2.38
CA LEU A 229 -15.07 18.00 -3.45
C LEU A 229 -16.10 16.99 -4.01
N GLY A 230 -17.33 16.97 -3.49
CA GLY A 230 -18.40 16.05 -3.89
C GLY A 230 -18.33 14.69 -3.19
N MET A 231 -17.71 14.62 -2.02
CA MET A 231 -17.59 13.41 -1.20
C MET A 231 -18.51 13.47 0.03
N LYS A 232 -19.14 12.34 0.37
CA LYS A 232 -19.73 12.13 1.69
C LYS A 232 -18.62 11.80 2.68
N VAL A 233 -18.70 12.31 3.90
CA VAL A 233 -17.66 12.12 4.90
C VAL A 233 -18.22 11.47 6.16
N LEU A 234 -17.53 10.43 6.64
CA LEU A 234 -17.72 9.86 7.97
C LEU A 234 -16.51 10.25 8.83
N ALA A 235 -16.76 10.95 9.94
CA ALA A 235 -15.74 11.20 10.96
C ALA A 235 -15.92 10.19 12.11
N THR A 236 -14.93 9.32 12.32
CA THR A 236 -14.93 8.27 13.36
C THR A 236 -13.51 8.01 13.89
N ASN A 237 -13.31 7.08 14.82
CA ASN A 237 -11.97 6.68 15.24
C ASN A 237 -11.29 5.85 14.14
N THR A 238 -10.21 6.35 13.57
CA THR A 238 -9.44 5.67 12.50
C THR A 238 -8.17 5.00 13.01
N MET A 239 -7.84 5.17 14.30
CA MET A 239 -6.66 4.54 14.90
C MET A 239 -6.85 3.02 15.01
N MET A 240 -5.89 2.27 14.45
CA MET A 240 -5.90 0.80 14.36
C MET A 240 -4.89 0.16 15.33
N ASP A 241 -4.94 0.57 16.59
CA ASP A 241 -4.02 0.14 17.67
C ASP A 241 -4.34 -1.23 18.27
N SER A 242 -5.57 -1.73 18.08
CA SER A 242 -6.01 -3.06 18.49
C SER A 242 -6.76 -3.81 17.40
N VAL A 243 -6.99 -5.11 17.59
CA VAL A 243 -7.83 -5.91 16.67
C VAL A 243 -9.27 -5.41 16.72
N GLU A 244 -9.76 -5.06 17.91
CA GLU A 244 -11.09 -4.53 18.16
C GLU A 244 -11.29 -3.21 17.41
N ALA A 245 -10.29 -2.31 17.46
CA ALA A 245 -10.33 -1.04 16.74
C ALA A 245 -10.34 -1.24 15.22
N LYS A 246 -9.51 -2.17 14.70
CA LYS A 246 -9.50 -2.55 13.27
C LYS A 246 -10.85 -3.08 12.80
N VAL A 247 -11.46 -3.99 13.58
CA VAL A 247 -12.77 -4.56 13.28
C VAL A 247 -13.84 -3.48 13.29
N LYS A 248 -13.84 -2.61 14.30
CA LYS A 248 -14.81 -1.51 14.42
C LYS A 248 -14.72 -0.55 13.23
N LEU A 249 -13.50 -0.11 12.88
CA LEU A 249 -13.29 0.76 11.72
C LEU A 249 -13.77 0.09 10.41
N ALA A 250 -13.49 -1.20 10.23
CA ALA A 250 -13.94 -1.94 9.05
C ALA A 250 -15.47 -2.01 8.98
N GLN A 251 -16.15 -2.31 10.09
CA GLN A 251 -17.61 -2.35 10.19
C GLN A 251 -18.25 -0.99 9.89
N GLU A 252 -17.71 0.08 10.47
CA GLU A 252 -18.22 1.44 10.24
C GLU A 252 -17.98 1.90 8.79
N THR A 253 -16.84 1.53 8.19
CA THR A 253 -16.54 1.83 6.79
C THR A 253 -17.48 1.10 5.84
N ILE A 254 -17.75 -0.19 6.07
CA ILE A 254 -18.69 -0.98 5.25
C ILE A 254 -20.11 -0.43 5.40
N LYS A 255 -20.58 -0.20 6.63
CA LYS A 255 -21.91 0.38 6.89
C LYS A 255 -22.08 1.76 6.25
N PHE A 256 -21.01 2.54 6.15
CA PHE A 256 -21.03 3.84 5.49
C PHE A 256 -21.09 3.74 3.95
N ALA A 257 -20.62 2.62 3.39
CA ALA A 257 -20.69 2.36 1.97
C ALA A 257 -22.11 1.95 1.51
N GLU A 258 -22.86 1.27 2.39
CA GLU A 258 -24.28 0.88 2.19
C GLU A 258 -25.19 2.10 1.96
#